data_AF-A0A329B5D6-F1
#
_entry.id   AF-A0A329B5D6-F1
#
_cell.length_a   1.000
_cell.length_b   1.000
_cell.length_c   1.000
_cell.angle_alpha   90.00
_cell.angle_beta   90.00
_cell.angle_gamma   90.00
#
_symmetry.space_group_name_H-M   'P 1'
#
loop_
_entity.id
_entity.type
_entity.pdbx_description
1 polymer ?
#
loop_
_entity_poly.entity_id
_entity_poly.type
_entity_poly.pdbx_seq_one_letter_code
_entity_poly.pdbx_strand_id
1 'polypeptide(L)'
;MDYEIELQTLINAMLLVSVSYLLGQWWRQNRFVKASARGIDPVGEAEVFLFQGKVRHAIRVLKAALDDEPGNMSVKVVLLRAFADGNYIREYSELAREVSEPLQGEPIWQQIQRTGREMEPDNPLYHC
;
A
#
# COMPACT_ATOMS: atom_id res chain seq x y z
N MET A 1 3.40 -25.14 -51.26
CA MET A 1 3.59 -25.58 -49.86
C MET A 1 4.65 -24.74 -49.16
N ASP A 2 5.83 -24.50 -49.74
CA ASP A 2 6.89 -23.73 -49.06
C ASP A 2 6.53 -22.27 -48.71
N TYR A 3 5.87 -21.54 -49.62
CA TYR A 3 5.46 -20.14 -49.38
C TYR A 3 4.47 -19.96 -48.22
N GLU A 4 3.61 -20.95 -47.98
CA GLU A 4 2.59 -20.90 -46.93
C GLU A 4 3.23 -21.09 -45.54
N ILE A 5 4.24 -21.96 -45.46
CA ILE A 5 5.04 -22.20 -44.26
C ILE A 5 5.92 -20.97 -43.95
N GLU A 6 6.56 -20.37 -44.95
CA GLU A 6 7.34 -19.13 -44.77
C GLU A 6 6.46 -17.97 -44.31
N LEU A 7 5.28 -17.79 -44.93
CA LEU A 7 4.34 -16.73 -44.55
C LEU A 7 3.87 -16.89 -43.10
N GLN A 8 3.50 -18.11 -42.69
CA GLN A 8 3.09 -18.39 -41.32
C GLN A 8 4.23 -18.15 -40.32
N THR A 9 5.46 -18.46 -40.70
CA THR A 9 6.65 -18.23 -39.87
C THR A 9 6.91 -16.74 -39.67
N LEU A 10 6.78 -15.93 -40.73
CA LEU A 10 6.91 -14.47 -40.66
C LEU A 10 5.81 -13.83 -39.82
N ILE A 11 4.56 -14.30 -39.96
CA ILE A 11 3.43 -13.86 -39.12
C ILE A 11 3.72 -14.19 -37.65
N ASN A 12 4.12 -15.41 -37.33
CA ASN A 12 4.44 -15.82 -35.96
C ASN A 12 5.60 -14.98 -35.38
N ALA A 13 6.64 -14.70 -36.16
CA ALA A 13 7.76 -13.86 -35.73
C ALA A 13 7.33 -12.41 -35.42
N MET A 14 6.50 -11.80 -36.28
CA MET A 14 5.94 -10.46 -36.05
C MET A 14 5.04 -10.43 -34.81
N LEU A 15 4.22 -11.47 -34.62
CA LEU A 15 3.39 -11.61 -33.42
C LEU A 15 4.25 -11.71 -32.16
N LEU A 16 5.30 -12.55 -32.15
CA LEU A 16 6.19 -12.68 -30.99
C LEU A 16 6.88 -11.37 -30.63
N VAL A 17 7.37 -10.61 -31.61
CA VAL A 17 7.98 -9.29 -31.36
C VAL A 17 6.95 -8.31 -30.80
N SER A 18 5.75 -8.25 -31.37
CA SER A 18 4.69 -7.36 -30.91
C SER A 18 4.20 -7.72 -29.50
N VAL A 19 4.00 -9.00 -29.20
CA VAL A 19 3.62 -9.50 -27.87
C VAL A 19 4.73 -9.20 -26.86
N SER A 20 5.99 -9.43 -27.21
CA SER A 20 7.14 -9.11 -26.33
C SER A 20 7.21 -7.62 -26.02
N TYR A 21 6.96 -6.76 -27.01
CA TYR A 21 6.91 -5.32 -26.85
C TYR A 21 5.77 -4.88 -25.93
N LEU A 22 4.55 -5.39 -26.18
CA LEU A 22 3.36 -5.08 -25.38
C LEU A 22 3.49 -5.58 -23.94
N LEU A 23 4.05 -6.77 -23.73
CA LEU A 23 4.33 -7.29 -22.40
C LEU A 23 5.35 -6.42 -21.66
N GLY A 24 6.48 -6.06 -22.30
CA GLY A 24 7.48 -5.17 -21.69
C GLY A 24 6.96 -3.76 -21.42
N GLN A 25 6.04 -3.26 -22.25
CA GLN A 25 5.36 -1.98 -22.01
C GLN A 25 4.34 -2.09 -20.86
N TRP A 26 3.59 -3.18 -20.79
CA TRP A 26 2.63 -3.45 -19.73
C TRP A 26 3.33 -3.57 -18.36
N TRP A 27 4.45 -4.29 -18.29
CA TRP A 27 5.30 -4.36 -17.10
C TRP A 27 5.79 -2.98 -16.65
N ARG A 28 6.15 -2.10 -17.58
CA ARG A 28 6.55 -0.72 -17.25
C ARG A 28 5.40 0.12 -16.71
N GLN A 29 4.20 -0.01 -17.27
CA GLN A 29 3.03 0.76 -16.85
C GLN A 29 2.52 0.33 -15.46
N ASN A 30 2.62 -0.95 -15.12
CA ASN A 30 2.16 -1.47 -13.83
C ASN A 30 3.22 -1.48 -12.72
N ARG A 31 4.39 -0.88 -12.95
CA ARG A 31 5.49 -0.89 -11.97
C ARG A 31 5.24 0.14 -10.87
N PHE A 32 4.94 -0.34 -9.66
CA PHE A 32 4.98 0.49 -8.46
C PHE A 32 6.44 0.79 -8.09
N VAL A 33 6.75 2.06 -7.86
CA VAL A 33 8.08 2.52 -7.38
C VAL A 33 7.91 3.05 -5.97
N LYS A 34 8.63 2.46 -5.00
CA LYS A 34 8.59 2.88 -3.59
C LYS A 34 8.91 4.37 -3.45
N ALA A 35 8.36 5.02 -2.41
CA ALA A 35 8.62 6.43 -2.11
C ALA A 35 10.11 6.67 -1.83
N SER A 36 10.71 5.81 -1.00
CA SER A 36 12.14 5.81 -0.64
C SER A 36 13.05 5.77 -1.87
N ALA A 37 12.74 4.90 -2.84
CA ALA A 37 13.49 4.79 -4.10
C ALA A 37 13.40 6.05 -4.99
N ARG A 38 12.43 6.93 -4.73
CA ARG A 38 12.29 8.25 -5.39
C ARG A 38 12.86 9.39 -4.54
N GLY A 39 13.44 9.11 -3.38
CA GLY A 39 13.92 10.13 -2.44
C GLY A 39 12.79 10.91 -1.75
N ILE A 40 11.58 10.34 -1.70
CA ILE A 40 10.40 10.96 -1.10
C ILE A 40 10.11 10.26 0.23
N ASP A 41 9.82 11.04 1.27
CA ASP A 41 9.35 10.50 2.55
C ASP A 41 8.00 9.79 2.37
N PRO A 42 7.89 8.48 2.69
CA PRO A 42 6.64 7.74 2.54
C PRO A 42 5.50 8.29 3.40
N VAL A 43 5.80 8.88 4.57
CA VAL A 43 4.76 9.50 5.42
C VAL A 43 4.15 10.70 4.71
N GLY A 44 4.98 11.67 4.29
CA GLY A 44 4.50 12.84 3.56
C GLY A 44 3.74 12.50 2.28
N GLU A 45 4.22 11.52 1.50
CA GLU A 45 3.50 11.10 0.29
C GLU A 45 2.15 10.44 0.61
N ALA A 46 2.08 9.61 1.65
CA ALA A 46 0.83 8.98 2.07
C ALA A 46 -0.18 10.01 2.57
N GLU A 47 0.24 11.03 3.32
CA GLU A 47 -0.63 12.11 3.78
C GLU A 47 -1.24 12.91 2.62
N VAL A 48 -0.46 13.17 1.57
CA VAL A 48 -0.96 13.78 0.33
C VAL A 48 -2.03 12.89 -0.33
N PHE A 49 -1.83 11.56 -0.33
CA PHE A 49 -2.86 10.64 -0.82
C PHE A 49 -4.12 10.64 0.04
N LEU A 50 -4.00 10.67 1.37
CA LEU A 50 -5.15 10.74 2.28
C LEU A 50 -5.94 12.04 2.11
N PHE A 51 -5.25 13.18 1.98
CA PHE A 51 -5.88 14.47 1.67
C PHE A 51 -6.68 14.44 0.36
N GLN A 52 -6.22 13.67 -0.63
CA GLN A 52 -6.91 13.45 -1.90
C GLN A 52 -7.99 12.36 -1.84
N GLY A 53 -8.24 11.73 -0.68
CA GLY A 53 -9.17 10.60 -0.54
C GLY A 53 -8.66 9.29 -1.20
N LYS A 54 -7.39 9.21 -1.58
CA LYS A 54 -6.77 8.05 -2.25
C LYS A 54 -6.22 7.04 -1.24
N VAL A 55 -7.07 6.57 -0.33
CA VAL A 55 -6.68 5.70 0.80
C VAL A 55 -5.89 4.46 0.37
N ARG A 56 -6.30 3.78 -0.70
CA ARG A 56 -5.58 2.59 -1.20
C ARG A 56 -4.13 2.88 -1.63
N HIS A 57 -3.86 4.08 -2.14
CA HIS A 57 -2.51 4.49 -2.55
C HIS A 57 -1.66 4.81 -1.32
N ALA A 58 -2.23 5.51 -0.33
CA ALA A 58 -1.57 5.76 0.96
C ALA A 58 -1.15 4.45 1.63
N ILE A 59 -2.08 3.49 1.79
CA ILE A 59 -1.80 2.17 2.38
C ILE A 59 -0.66 1.46 1.64
N ARG A 60 -0.67 1.50 0.29
CA ARG A 60 0.39 0.88 -0.51
C ARG A 60 1.76 1.48 -0.24
N VAL A 61 1.86 2.82 -0.18
CA VAL A 61 3.12 3.52 0.13
C VAL A 61 3.61 3.16 1.52
N LEU A 62 2.74 3.19 2.52
CA LEU A 62 3.09 2.92 3.92
C LEU A 62 3.50 1.46 4.14
N LYS A 63 2.77 0.49 3.56
CA LYS A 63 3.15 -0.93 3.63
C LYS A 63 4.51 -1.18 2.97
N ALA A 64 4.75 -0.59 1.80
CA ALA A 64 6.03 -0.73 1.12
C ALA A 64 7.21 -0.12 1.91
N ALA A 65 6.95 0.89 2.74
CA ALA A 65 7.94 1.44 3.67
C ALA A 65 8.17 0.52 4.88
N LEU A 66 7.12 -0.11 5.42
CA LEU A 66 7.26 -1.11 6.49
C LEU A 66 7.98 -2.39 6.02
N ASP A 67 7.91 -2.73 4.73
CA ASP A 67 8.73 -3.81 4.17
C ASP A 67 10.24 -3.51 4.29
N ASP A 68 10.63 -2.23 4.24
CA ASP A 68 12.04 -1.81 4.37
C ASP A 68 12.43 -1.58 5.84
N GLU A 69 11.55 -0.96 6.63
CA GLU A 69 11.77 -0.65 8.05
C GLU A 69 10.52 -1.00 8.89
N PRO A 70 10.39 -2.28 9.33
CA PRO A 70 9.20 -2.74 10.06
C PRO A 70 8.99 -2.05 11.41
N GLY A 71 10.04 -1.47 12.00
CA GLY A 71 10.00 -0.77 13.29
C GLY A 71 9.55 0.69 13.21
N ASN A 72 9.31 1.23 12.01
CA ASN A 72 9.06 2.66 11.84
C ASN A 72 7.68 3.07 12.42
N MET A 73 7.70 3.62 13.64
CA MET A 73 6.47 3.97 14.37
C MET A 73 5.66 5.07 13.67
N SER A 74 6.32 6.06 13.07
CA SER A 74 5.65 7.13 12.33
C SER A 74 4.83 6.58 11.15
N VAL A 75 5.41 5.64 10.39
CA VAL A 75 4.69 4.96 9.30
C VAL A 75 3.50 4.16 9.82
N LYS A 76 3.64 3.44 10.95
CA LYS A 76 2.53 2.68 11.57
C LYS A 76 1.38 3.57 12.02
N VAL A 77 1.68 4.72 12.64
CA VAL A 77 0.65 5.69 13.07
C VAL A 77 -0.13 6.24 11.88
N VAL A 78 0.55 6.61 10.80
CA VAL A 78 -0.12 7.09 9.58
C VAL A 78 -0.88 5.96 8.89
N LEU A 79 -0.41 4.72 8.98
CA LEU A 79 -1.11 3.55 8.45
C LEU A 79 -2.40 3.25 9.23
N LEU A 80 -2.41 3.42 10.56
CA LEU A 80 -3.64 3.37 11.35
C LEU A 80 -4.65 4.42 10.88
N ARG A 81 -4.22 5.66 10.65
CA ARG A 81 -5.09 6.70 10.09
C ARG A 81 -5.63 6.30 8.71
N ALA A 82 -4.79 5.77 7.83
CA ALA A 82 -5.21 5.30 6.52
C ALA A 82 -6.23 4.14 6.61
N PHE A 83 -6.06 3.22 7.55
CA PHE A 83 -7.04 2.16 7.79
C PHE A 83 -8.37 2.71 8.31
N ALA A 84 -8.34 3.71 9.19
CA ALA A 84 -9.55 4.39 9.66
C ALA A 84 -10.30 5.09 8.53
N ASP A 85 -9.60 5.91 7.72
CA ASP A 85 -10.19 6.61 6.56
C ASP A 85 -10.81 5.65 5.54
N GLY A 86 -10.30 4.42 5.46
CA GLY A 86 -10.78 3.37 4.55
C GLY A 86 -11.75 2.36 5.15
N ASN A 87 -12.13 2.48 6.43
CA ASN A 87 -12.92 1.50 7.18
C ASN A 87 -12.33 0.07 7.17
N TYR A 88 -11.00 -0.04 7.20
CA TYR A 88 -10.28 -1.32 7.33
C TYR A 88 -10.19 -1.74 8.81
N ILE A 89 -11.34 -2.09 9.40
CA ILE A 89 -11.49 -2.33 10.85
C ILE A 89 -10.54 -3.42 11.34
N ARG A 90 -10.48 -4.55 10.64
CA ARG A 90 -9.64 -5.68 11.06
C ARG A 90 -8.15 -5.29 11.08
N GLU A 91 -7.66 -4.70 9.99
CA GLU A 91 -6.27 -4.30 9.86
C GLU A 91 -5.91 -3.19 10.86
N TYR A 92 -6.86 -2.28 11.13
CA TYR A 92 -6.73 -1.28 12.17
C TYR A 92 -6.52 -1.93 13.53
N SER A 93 -7.38 -2.87 13.92
CA SER A 93 -7.31 -3.55 15.22
C SER A 93 -6.07 -4.42 15.39
N GLU A 94 -5.62 -5.08 14.32
CA GLU A 94 -4.36 -5.84 14.31
C GLU A 94 -3.14 -4.92 14.55
N LEU A 95 -3.05 -3.81 13.80
CA LEU A 95 -1.93 -2.86 13.94
C LEU A 95 -2.00 -2.08 15.26
N ALA A 96 -3.21 -1.74 15.72
CA ALA A 96 -3.40 -1.03 16.99
C ALA A 96 -2.89 -1.87 18.17
N ARG A 97 -3.10 -3.19 18.14
CA ARG A 97 -2.57 -4.11 19.15
C ARG A 97 -1.05 -4.17 19.12
N GLU A 98 -0.45 -4.09 17.95
CA GLU A 98 1.02 -4.09 17.81
C GLU A 98 1.65 -2.82 18.41
N VAL A 99 1.01 -1.66 18.23
CA VAL A 99 1.56 -0.38 18.70
C VAL A 99 1.09 0.01 20.10
N SER A 100 0.20 -0.76 20.74
CA SER A 100 -0.45 -0.35 22.00
C SER A 100 0.53 -0.26 23.18
N GLU A 101 1.43 -1.23 23.32
CA GLU A 101 2.44 -1.23 24.39
C GLU A 101 3.42 -0.04 24.26
N PRO A 102 4.10 0.17 23.12
CA PRO A 102 5.07 1.25 23.00
C PRO A 102 4.45 2.66 23.01
N LEU A 103 3.16 2.79 22.69
CA LEU A 103 2.45 4.07 22.72
C LEU A 103 1.64 4.26 24.00
N GLN A 104 1.70 3.33 24.95
CA GLN A 104 0.92 3.42 26.17
C GLN A 104 1.24 4.71 26.94
N GLY A 105 0.21 5.48 27.28
CA GLY A 105 0.36 6.77 27.98
C GLY A 105 0.64 7.97 27.06
N GLU A 106 0.94 7.75 25.78
CA GLU A 106 1.15 8.82 24.82
C GLU A 106 -0.18 9.41 24.34
N PRO A 107 -0.27 10.72 24.07
CA PRO A 107 -1.50 11.35 23.54
C PRO A 107 -1.98 10.72 22.23
N ILE A 108 -1.05 10.24 21.40
CA ILE A 108 -1.39 9.58 20.15
C ILE A 108 -2.15 8.27 20.37
N TRP A 109 -1.88 7.54 21.45
CA TRP A 109 -2.61 6.32 21.79
C TRP A 109 -4.06 6.63 22.16
N GLN A 110 -4.31 7.70 22.91
CA GLN A 110 -5.69 8.11 23.23
C GLN A 110 -6.49 8.44 21.97
N GLN A 111 -5.84 9.04 20.96
CA GLN A 111 -6.48 9.30 19.67
C GLN A 111 -6.75 8.00 18.90
N ILE A 112 -5.81 7.05 18.89
CA ILE A 112 -6.00 5.72 18.30
C ILE A 112 -7.18 5.01 18.97
N GLN A 113 -7.25 4.99 20.31
CA GLN A 113 -8.37 4.39 21.02
C GLN A 113 -9.70 5.08 20.70
N ARG A 114 -9.71 6.42 20.61
CA ARG A 114 -10.92 7.15 20.24
C ARG A 114 -11.43 6.74 18.85
N THR A 115 -10.57 6.77 17.85
CA THR A 115 -10.92 6.33 16.49
C THR A 115 -11.34 4.85 16.48
N GLY A 116 -10.62 3.99 17.22
CA GLY A 116 -10.97 2.58 17.38
C GLY A 116 -12.35 2.35 17.97
N ARG A 117 -12.77 3.12 19.00
CA ARG A 117 -14.13 3.04 19.56
C ARG A 117 -15.21 3.49 18.58
N GLU A 118 -14.91 4.42 17.67
CA GLU A 118 -15.84 4.84 16.62
C GLU A 118 -16.03 3.74 15.56
N MET A 119 -14.98 2.95 15.29
CA MET A 119 -14.98 1.87 14.30
C MET A 119 -15.46 0.52 14.85
N GLU A 120 -15.04 0.16 16.05
CA GLU A 120 -15.28 -1.13 16.70
C GLU A 120 -15.54 -0.94 18.21
N PRO A 121 -16.76 -0.50 18.59
CA PRO A 121 -17.08 -0.10 19.97
C PRO A 121 -16.90 -1.19 21.02
N ASP A 122 -17.04 -2.45 20.63
CA ASP A 122 -16.99 -3.60 21.55
C ASP A 122 -15.57 -4.13 21.79
N ASN A 123 -14.55 -3.59 21.12
CA ASN A 123 -13.18 -4.08 21.25
C ASN A 123 -12.52 -3.54 22.54
N PRO A 124 -12.12 -4.41 23.49
CA PRO A 124 -11.57 -3.99 24.78
C PRO A 124 -10.25 -3.22 24.66
N LEU A 125 -9.50 -3.40 23.57
CA LEU A 125 -8.24 -2.67 23.32
C LEU A 125 -8.40 -1.15 23.44
N TYR A 126 -9.60 -0.65 23.13
CA TYR A 126 -9.89 0.78 23.06
C TYR A 126 -10.54 1.35 24.32
N HIS A 127 -10.68 0.57 25.39
CA HIS A 127 -11.28 1.02 26.66
C HIS A 127 -10.33 0.94 27.86
N CYS A 128 -9.10 0.49 27.64
CA CYS A 128 -8.04 0.39 28.65
C CYS A 128 -7.33 1.72 28.91
#